data_AF-A0A969C7T3-F1
#
_entry.id   AF-A0A969C7T3-F1
#
_cell.length_a   1.000
_cell.length_b   1.000
_cell.length_c   1.000
_cell.angle_alpha   90.00
_cell.angle_beta   90.00
_cell.angle_gamma   90.00
#
_symmetry.space_group_name_H-M   'P 1'
#
loop_
_entity.id
_entity.type
_entity.pdbx_description
1 polymer ?
#
loop_
_entity_poly.entity_id
_entity_poly.type
_entity_poly.pdbx_seq_one_letter_code
_entity_poly.pdbx_strand_id
1 'polypeptide(L)'
;MADRASNRVNDPACPTSELDEGAIAKILRRLNQSFRTQTTPAALGQVAIEQLSQTLQLDQALLYPYEAGDAVLSALVQFGTPGLTPIFPQELHLRQLPLLQQSLAQVKVAIFEQASGNHGDDPALWSILAAPIGYLGTAYGLLLLARRGCDSANAQGSDGPAWSDREQAFVEDVAAQLGGAIAYIFSKSKTKA
;
A
#
# COMPACT_ATOMS: atom_id res chain seq x y z
N MET A 1 -0.13 50.21 -16.26
CA MET A 1 -0.91 49.99 -15.03
C MET A 1 -1.49 48.61 -15.13
N ALA A 2 -0.96 47.71 -14.30
CA ALA A 2 -1.26 46.28 -14.30
C ALA A 2 -2.42 46.03 -13.35
N ASP A 3 -3.40 45.24 -13.80
CA ASP A 3 -4.32 44.52 -12.90
C ASP A 3 -4.65 43.18 -13.56
N ARG A 4 -3.72 42.23 -13.43
CA ARG A 4 -4.04 40.81 -13.59
C ARG A 4 -4.40 40.31 -12.20
N ALA A 5 -5.70 40.26 -11.94
CA ALA A 5 -6.26 39.55 -10.81
C ALA A 5 -5.78 38.09 -10.88
N SER A 6 -4.79 37.77 -10.05
CA SER A 6 -4.30 36.42 -9.85
C SER A 6 -5.37 35.65 -9.08
N ASN A 7 -6.27 34.99 -9.81
CA ASN A 7 -7.12 33.94 -9.27
C ASN A 7 -6.21 32.83 -8.73
N ARG A 8 -5.91 32.88 -7.43
CA ARG A 8 -5.45 31.70 -6.70
C ARG A 8 -6.62 30.72 -6.68
N VAL A 9 -6.63 29.80 -7.63
CA VAL A 9 -7.38 28.56 -7.51
C VAL A 9 -6.90 27.94 -6.19
N ASN A 10 -7.84 27.59 -5.32
CA ASN A 10 -7.55 26.80 -4.13
C ASN A 10 -7.04 25.44 -4.62
N ASP A 11 -5.73 25.29 -4.76
CA ASP A 11 -5.12 23.97 -4.86
C ASP A 11 -5.46 23.24 -3.55
N PRO A 12 -6.15 22.08 -3.60
CA PRO A 12 -6.32 21.28 -2.40
C PRO A 12 -4.91 20.86 -1.95
N ALA A 13 -4.49 21.39 -0.80
CA ALA A 13 -3.24 20.98 -0.17
C ALA A 13 -3.20 19.44 -0.12
N CYS A 14 -2.11 18.85 -0.59
CA CYS A 14 -1.92 17.41 -0.52
C CYS A 14 -2.17 16.94 0.92
N PRO A 15 -2.96 15.88 1.14
CA PRO A 15 -3.18 15.38 2.49
C PRO A 15 -1.86 14.79 3.02
N THR A 16 -1.10 15.60 3.75
CA THR A 16 -0.05 15.10 4.64
C THR A 16 -0.78 14.51 5.83
N SER A 17 -0.92 13.19 5.86
CA SER A 17 -1.34 12.50 7.07
C SER A 17 -0.21 12.68 8.09
N GLU A 18 -0.33 13.67 8.98
CA GLU A 18 0.56 13.79 10.13
C GLU A 18 0.28 12.60 11.05
N LEU A 19 0.97 11.49 10.80
CA LEU A 19 0.89 10.32 11.65
C LEU A 19 1.59 10.64 12.97
N ASP A 20 0.81 10.77 14.05
CA ASP A 20 1.33 10.88 15.41
C ASP A 20 1.85 9.52 15.90
N GLU A 21 3.01 9.51 16.58
CA GLU A 21 3.65 8.29 17.09
C GLU A 21 2.77 7.53 18.08
N GLY A 22 2.06 8.24 18.95
CA GLY A 22 1.10 7.65 19.89
C GLY A 22 -0.11 7.06 19.17
N ALA A 23 -0.58 7.73 18.12
CA ALA A 23 -1.65 7.23 17.26
C ALA A 23 -1.22 5.95 16.51
N ILE A 24 -0.02 5.92 15.92
CA ILE A 24 0.55 4.73 15.26
C ILE A 24 0.58 3.55 16.23
N ALA A 25 1.18 3.72 17.41
CA ALA A 25 1.29 2.64 18.39
C ALA A 25 -0.09 2.09 18.80
N LYS A 26 -1.09 2.97 18.94
CA LYS A 26 -2.47 2.59 19.26
C LYS A 26 -3.13 1.80 18.13
N ILE A 27 -2.90 2.21 16.87
CA ILE A 27 -3.42 1.52 15.67
C ILE A 27 -2.78 0.14 15.57
N LEU A 28 -1.46 0.04 15.66
CA LEU A 28 -0.72 -1.21 15.62
C LEU A 28 -1.18 -2.20 16.69
N ARG A 29 -1.39 -1.73 17.93
CA ARG A 29 -1.92 -2.57 19.01
C ARG A 29 -3.32 -3.10 18.70
N ARG A 30 -4.19 -2.26 18.14
CA ARG A 30 -5.55 -2.65 17.73
C ARG A 30 -5.50 -3.69 16.61
N LEU A 31 -4.67 -3.49 15.60
CA LEU A 31 -4.45 -4.46 14.52
C LEU A 31 -3.98 -5.80 15.07
N ASN A 32 -3.00 -5.82 15.97
CA ASN A 32 -2.55 -7.06 16.60
C ASN A 32 -3.68 -7.80 17.30
N GLN A 33 -4.53 -7.06 18.03
CA GLN A 33 -5.67 -7.64 18.74
C GLN A 33 -6.71 -8.20 17.75
N SER A 34 -7.02 -7.47 16.68
CA SER A 34 -7.91 -7.94 15.62
C SER A 34 -7.36 -9.18 14.91
N PHE A 35 -6.04 -9.22 14.63
CA PHE A 35 -5.42 -10.36 13.96
C PHE A 35 -5.52 -11.65 14.76
N ARG A 36 -5.48 -11.57 16.09
CA ARG A 36 -5.62 -12.76 16.97
C ARG A 36 -7.00 -13.41 16.89
N THR A 37 -8.03 -12.68 16.48
CA THR A 37 -9.39 -13.22 16.36
C THR A 37 -9.69 -13.76 14.96
N GLN A 38 -8.86 -13.45 13.96
CA GLN A 38 -9.05 -13.95 12.60
C GLN A 38 -8.41 -15.32 12.41
N THR A 39 -9.04 -16.14 11.57
CA THR A 39 -8.60 -17.53 11.32
C THR A 39 -8.15 -17.77 9.88
N THR A 40 -8.30 -16.79 8.98
CA THR A 40 -7.94 -16.92 7.57
C THR A 40 -7.03 -15.76 7.12
N PRO A 41 -6.08 -16.01 6.20
CA PRO A 41 -5.25 -14.95 5.61
C PRO A 41 -6.07 -13.85 4.93
N ALA A 42 -7.18 -14.20 4.29
CA ALA A 42 -8.07 -13.23 3.65
C ALA A 42 -8.68 -12.25 4.67
N ALA A 43 -9.18 -12.75 5.80
CA ALA A 43 -9.75 -11.89 6.84
C ALA A 43 -8.69 -11.01 7.51
N LEU A 44 -7.48 -11.54 7.74
CA LEU A 44 -6.34 -10.73 8.20
C LEU A 44 -6.01 -9.61 7.21
N GLY A 45 -5.93 -9.95 5.92
CA GLY A 45 -5.68 -9.01 4.84
C GLY A 45 -6.70 -7.89 4.75
N GLN A 46 -7.99 -8.24 4.86
CA GLN A 46 -9.10 -7.29 4.86
C GLN A 46 -8.96 -6.25 5.98
N VAL A 47 -8.73 -6.71 7.22
CA VAL A 47 -8.54 -5.82 8.38
C VAL A 47 -7.33 -4.91 8.18
N ALA A 48 -6.23 -5.44 7.66
CA ALA A 48 -5.02 -4.65 7.40
C ALA A 48 -5.28 -3.56 6.35
N ILE A 49 -5.86 -3.93 5.21
CA ILE A 49 -6.17 -3.02 4.11
C ILE A 49 -7.16 -1.94 4.56
N GLU A 50 -8.24 -2.30 5.25
CA GLU A 50 -9.20 -1.32 5.76
C GLU A 50 -8.55 -0.29 6.67
N GLN A 51 -7.71 -0.73 7.60
CA GLN A 51 -7.00 0.17 8.51
C GLN A 51 -6.00 1.05 7.76
N LEU A 52 -5.22 0.49 6.83
CA LEU A 52 -4.26 1.24 6.03
C LEU A 52 -4.96 2.28 5.15
N SER A 53 -6.01 1.89 4.44
CA SER A 53 -6.79 2.78 3.57
C SER A 53 -7.39 3.95 4.34
N GLN A 54 -7.92 3.71 5.53
CA GLN A 54 -8.45 4.79 6.39
C GLN A 54 -7.37 5.71 6.93
N THR A 55 -6.22 5.15 7.34
CA THR A 55 -5.16 5.91 8.02
C THR A 55 -4.34 6.75 7.05
N LEU A 56 -4.05 6.19 5.86
CA LEU A 56 -3.20 6.78 4.84
C LEU A 56 -4.00 7.42 3.70
N GLN A 57 -5.33 7.43 3.80
CA GLN A 57 -6.25 7.98 2.80
C GLN A 57 -5.97 7.43 1.39
N LEU A 58 -5.82 6.10 1.31
CA LEU A 58 -5.47 5.44 0.06
C LEU A 58 -6.63 5.49 -0.93
N ASP A 59 -6.31 5.61 -2.21
CA ASP A 59 -7.29 5.47 -3.29
C ASP A 59 -7.49 3.99 -3.64
N GLN A 60 -6.43 3.18 -3.58
CA GLN A 60 -6.47 1.74 -3.87
C GLN A 60 -5.47 0.98 -2.99
N ALA A 61 -5.83 -0.25 -2.61
CA ALA A 61 -4.95 -1.15 -1.88
C ALA A 61 -5.26 -2.61 -2.20
N LEU A 62 -4.24 -3.43 -2.42
CA LEU A 62 -4.38 -4.86 -2.71
C LEU A 62 -3.41 -5.68 -1.88
N LEU A 63 -3.83 -6.90 -1.57
CA LEU A 63 -3.00 -7.92 -0.96
C LEU A 63 -2.89 -9.10 -1.91
N TYR A 64 -1.65 -9.44 -2.22
CA TYR A 64 -1.29 -10.63 -2.98
C TYR A 64 -0.62 -11.64 -2.05
N PRO A 65 -1.16 -12.85 -1.88
CA PRO A 65 -0.40 -13.93 -1.26
C PRO A 65 0.79 -14.28 -2.14
N TYR A 66 1.88 -14.71 -1.53
CA TYR A 66 3.11 -15.06 -2.23
C TYR A 66 3.72 -16.30 -1.60
N GLU A 67 4.04 -17.28 -2.43
CA GLU A 67 4.92 -18.40 -2.13
C GLU A 67 6.22 -18.26 -2.92
N ALA A 68 7.33 -18.69 -2.30
CA ALA A 68 8.64 -18.58 -2.94
C ALA A 68 8.68 -19.36 -4.26
N GLY A 69 8.91 -18.64 -5.35
CA GLY A 69 8.94 -19.21 -6.71
C GLY A 69 7.71 -18.85 -7.56
N ASP A 70 6.70 -18.20 -6.98
CA ASP A 70 5.55 -17.71 -7.73
C ASP A 70 5.99 -16.73 -8.83
N ALA A 71 5.44 -16.93 -10.02
CA ALA A 71 5.66 -16.03 -11.16
C ALA A 71 4.49 -15.07 -11.39
N VAL A 72 3.31 -15.43 -10.89
CA VAL A 72 2.06 -14.68 -11.03
C VAL A 72 1.37 -14.69 -9.68
N LEU A 73 0.94 -13.52 -9.21
CA LEU A 73 0.18 -13.38 -7.97
C LEU A 73 -1.25 -12.98 -8.27
N SER A 74 -2.22 -13.58 -7.58
CA SER A 74 -3.62 -13.20 -7.70
C SER A 74 -4.06 -12.45 -6.45
N ALA A 75 -4.72 -11.30 -6.61
CA ALA A 75 -5.14 -10.50 -5.48
C ALA A 75 -6.15 -11.27 -4.62
N LEU A 76 -5.84 -11.43 -3.34
CA LEU A 76 -6.70 -12.07 -2.35
C LEU A 76 -7.70 -11.08 -1.77
N VAL A 77 -7.27 -9.84 -1.58
CA VAL A 77 -8.07 -8.75 -1.03
C VAL A 77 -7.82 -7.49 -1.85
N GLN A 78 -8.88 -6.74 -2.10
CA GLN A 78 -8.84 -5.46 -2.79
C GLN A 78 -9.69 -4.41 -2.10
N PHE A 79 -9.19 -3.18 -2.11
CA PHE A 79 -9.88 -1.97 -1.77
C PHE A 79 -9.68 -0.96 -2.90
N GLY A 80 -10.75 -0.26 -3.27
CA GLY A 80 -10.70 0.83 -4.22
C GLY A 80 -11.80 1.84 -3.93
N THR A 81 -11.47 3.12 -4.06
CA THR A 81 -12.45 4.21 -3.94
C THR A 81 -13.52 4.09 -5.03
N PRO A 82 -14.82 4.13 -4.67
CA PRO A 82 -15.90 4.06 -5.65
C PRO A 82 -15.75 5.12 -6.76
N GLY A 83 -15.92 4.71 -8.00
CA GLY A 83 -15.81 5.60 -9.17
C GLY A 83 -14.39 5.80 -9.70
N LEU A 84 -13.35 5.23 -9.07
CA LEU A 84 -12.00 5.19 -9.63
C LEU A 84 -11.76 3.91 -10.41
N THR A 85 -11.07 4.03 -11.54
CA THR A 85 -10.61 2.87 -12.32
C THR A 85 -9.49 2.16 -11.58
N PRO A 86 -9.56 0.82 -11.40
CA PRO A 86 -8.47 0.05 -10.81
C PRO A 86 -7.17 0.25 -11.60
N ILE A 87 -6.06 0.58 -10.90
CA ILE A 87 -4.73 0.70 -11.51
C ILE A 87 -3.94 -0.61 -11.43
N PHE A 88 -4.30 -1.46 -10.46
CA PHE A 88 -3.64 -2.72 -10.23
C PHE A 88 -4.42 -3.84 -10.93
N PRO A 89 -3.73 -4.75 -11.62
CA PRO A 89 -4.38 -5.90 -12.21
C PRO A 89 -4.77 -6.92 -11.13
N GLN A 90 -5.85 -7.68 -11.38
CA GLN A 90 -6.22 -8.81 -10.51
C GLN A 90 -5.08 -9.86 -10.44
N GLU A 91 -4.33 -10.01 -11.53
CA GLU A 91 -3.17 -10.89 -11.65
C GLU A 91 -1.90 -10.08 -11.94
N LEU A 92 -0.89 -10.27 -11.10
CA LEU A 92 0.37 -9.54 -11.14
C LEU A 92 1.49 -10.46 -11.59
N HIS A 93 2.06 -10.21 -12.76
CA HIS A 93 3.19 -10.98 -13.28
C HIS A 93 4.51 -10.44 -12.72
N LEU A 94 5.07 -11.09 -11.70
CA LEU A 94 6.29 -10.64 -11.01
C LEU A 94 7.49 -10.49 -11.95
N ARG A 95 7.58 -11.32 -13.01
CA ARG A 95 8.67 -11.23 -14.00
C ARG A 95 8.71 -9.92 -14.77
N GLN A 96 7.59 -9.22 -14.86
CA GLN A 96 7.50 -7.92 -15.53
C GLN A 96 7.86 -6.77 -14.60
N LEU A 97 8.00 -7.04 -13.29
CA LEU A 97 8.17 -6.05 -12.23
C LEU A 97 9.39 -6.39 -11.37
N PRO A 98 10.62 -6.20 -11.89
CA PRO A 98 11.85 -6.60 -11.21
C PRO A 98 12.03 -5.88 -9.86
N LEU A 99 11.54 -4.65 -9.73
CA LEU A 99 11.55 -3.91 -8.47
C LEU A 99 10.77 -4.64 -7.36
N LEU A 100 9.60 -5.21 -7.70
CA LEU A 100 8.80 -5.98 -6.76
C LEU A 100 9.45 -7.31 -6.39
N GLN A 101 10.11 -7.96 -7.36
CA GLN A 101 10.88 -9.18 -7.08
C GLN A 101 12.01 -8.90 -6.09
N GLN A 102 12.74 -7.81 -6.28
CA GLN A 102 13.80 -7.39 -5.36
C GLN A 102 13.24 -7.05 -3.98
N SER A 103 12.14 -6.31 -3.92
CA SER A 103 11.43 -5.98 -2.68
C SER A 103 11.03 -7.25 -1.91
N LEU A 104 10.39 -8.22 -2.56
CA LEU A 104 10.02 -9.51 -1.97
C LEU A 104 11.23 -10.30 -1.49
N ALA A 105 12.32 -10.33 -2.26
CA ALA A 105 13.54 -11.04 -1.90
C ALA A 105 14.27 -10.41 -0.69
N GLN A 106 14.23 -9.09 -0.57
CA GLN A 106 14.88 -8.35 0.51
C GLN A 106 13.95 -8.11 1.72
N VAL A 107 12.66 -8.37 1.56
CA VAL A 107 11.60 -8.01 2.52
C VAL A 107 11.70 -6.52 2.90
N LYS A 108 11.77 -5.67 1.89
CA LYS A 108 11.86 -4.21 2.03
C LYS A 108 10.82 -3.50 1.21
N VAL A 109 10.33 -2.37 1.70
CA VAL A 109 9.41 -1.53 0.93
C VAL A 109 10.07 -1.03 -0.35
N ALA A 110 9.29 -0.99 -1.43
CA ALA A 110 9.64 -0.33 -2.68
C ALA A 110 8.58 0.70 -3.03
N ILE A 111 9.04 1.86 -3.49
CA ILE A 111 8.17 2.95 -3.94
C ILE A 111 8.45 3.19 -5.43
N PHE A 112 7.39 3.37 -6.20
CA PHE A 112 7.49 3.73 -7.61
C PHE A 112 6.25 4.49 -8.06
N GLU A 113 6.41 5.26 -9.13
CA GLU A 113 5.34 6.04 -9.74
C GLU A 113 4.80 5.33 -10.98
N GLN A 114 3.49 5.37 -11.19
CA GLN A 114 2.83 4.81 -12.35
C GLN A 114 1.85 5.82 -12.95
N ALA A 115 2.04 6.18 -14.21
CA ALA A 115 1.06 6.97 -14.93
C ALA A 115 -0.15 6.10 -15.32
N SER A 116 -1.36 6.55 -15.03
CA SER A 116 -2.58 5.92 -15.55
C SER A 116 -2.97 6.58 -16.87
N GLY A 117 -2.90 5.81 -17.96
CA GLY A 117 -3.09 6.31 -19.33
C GLY A 117 -4.53 6.22 -19.87
N ASN A 118 -5.55 6.08 -19.02
CA ASN A 118 -6.91 5.83 -19.48
C ASN A 118 -7.81 7.06 -19.27
N HIS A 119 -7.89 7.85 -20.35
CA HIS A 119 -8.91 8.85 -20.73
C HIS A 119 -8.34 10.26 -20.87
N GLY A 120 -8.77 10.95 -21.93
CA GLY A 120 -8.16 12.16 -22.51
C GLY A 120 -8.21 13.44 -21.67
N ASP A 121 -8.38 13.33 -20.35
CA ASP A 121 -8.19 14.41 -19.38
C ASP A 121 -7.02 13.99 -18.47
N ASP A 122 -5.88 14.69 -18.61
CA ASP A 122 -4.62 14.62 -17.85
C ASP A 122 -4.20 13.24 -17.25
N PRO A 123 -3.03 12.68 -17.63
CA PRO A 123 -2.54 11.43 -17.03
C PRO A 123 -2.28 11.62 -15.53
N ALA A 124 -3.19 11.11 -14.70
CA ALA A 124 -3.00 11.08 -13.26
C ALA A 124 -1.78 10.21 -12.92
N LEU A 125 -0.79 10.79 -12.27
CA LEU A 125 0.36 10.09 -11.73
C LEU A 125 -0.05 9.40 -10.42
N TRP A 126 0.30 8.14 -10.24
CA TRP A 126 0.02 7.37 -9.03
C TRP A 126 1.31 7.05 -8.30
N SER A 127 1.35 7.36 -7.01
CA SER A 127 2.44 6.92 -6.14
C SER A 127 2.07 5.58 -5.52
N ILE A 128 2.89 4.56 -5.76
CA ILE A 128 2.67 3.18 -5.32
C ILE A 128 3.73 2.81 -4.29
N LEU A 129 3.28 2.29 -3.15
CA LEU A 129 4.12 1.66 -2.14
C LEU A 129 3.83 0.16 -2.10
N ALA A 130 4.87 -0.62 -2.34
CA ALA A 130 4.87 -2.06 -2.27
C ALA A 130 5.57 -2.53 -0.99
N ALA A 131 4.85 -3.21 -0.10
CA ALA A 131 5.36 -3.71 1.16
C ALA A 131 5.26 -5.24 1.23
N PRO A 132 6.40 -5.96 1.24
CA PRO A 132 6.42 -7.40 1.46
C PRO A 132 5.84 -7.75 2.83
N ILE A 133 4.93 -8.73 2.86
CA ILE A 133 4.39 -9.29 4.09
C ILE A 133 5.36 -10.37 4.56
N GLY A 134 6.28 -10.02 5.46
CA GLY A 134 7.36 -10.90 5.90
C GLY A 134 7.27 -11.32 7.37
N TYR A 135 7.74 -12.53 7.68
CA TYR A 135 8.01 -12.97 9.05
C TYR A 135 9.26 -13.85 9.11
N LEU A 136 10.20 -13.51 9.99
CA LEU A 136 11.49 -14.20 10.16
C LEU A 136 12.25 -14.44 8.84
N GLY A 137 12.26 -13.44 7.95
CA GLY A 137 12.95 -13.52 6.66
C GLY A 137 12.20 -14.32 5.58
N THR A 138 11.01 -14.83 5.86
CA THR A 138 10.14 -15.47 4.87
C THR A 138 9.06 -14.50 4.41
N ALA A 139 8.91 -14.30 3.11
CA ALA A 139 7.80 -13.54 2.53
C ALA A 139 6.57 -14.45 2.34
N TYR A 140 5.41 -13.95 2.76
CA TYR A 140 4.11 -14.61 2.67
C TYR A 140 3.14 -13.88 1.73
N GLY A 141 3.51 -12.68 1.27
CA GLY A 141 2.67 -11.87 0.42
C GLY A 141 3.27 -10.50 0.11
N LEU A 142 2.48 -9.70 -0.59
CA LEU A 142 2.78 -8.35 -1.00
C LEU A 142 1.55 -7.47 -0.77
N LEU A 143 1.72 -6.37 -0.07
CA LEU A 143 0.77 -5.26 -0.03
C LEU A 143 1.14 -4.26 -1.12
N LEU A 144 0.20 -3.91 -1.99
CA LEU A 144 0.33 -2.79 -2.91
C LEU A 144 -0.64 -1.69 -2.49
N LEU A 145 -0.12 -0.52 -2.19
CA LEU A 145 -0.88 0.64 -1.76
C LEU A 145 -0.70 1.75 -2.79
N ALA A 146 -1.78 2.42 -3.18
CA ALA A 146 -1.71 3.52 -4.12
C ALA A 146 -2.55 4.72 -3.68
N ARG A 147 -1.99 5.88 -3.97
CA ARG A 147 -2.68 7.17 -3.89
C ARG A 147 -2.33 7.98 -5.14
N ARG A 148 -3.26 8.79 -5.61
CA ARG A 148 -3.02 9.73 -6.70
C ARG A 148 -2.05 10.81 -6.23
N GLY A 149 -1.12 11.17 -7.10
CA GLY A 149 -0.27 12.32 -6.93
C GLY A 149 -1.04 13.62 -7.12
N CYS A 150 -0.63 14.66 -6.41
CA CYS A 150 -1.12 16.01 -6.67
C CYS A 150 -0.47 16.54 -7.96
N ASP A 151 -1.25 17.21 -8.82
CA ASP A 151 -0.82 17.69 -10.13
C ASP A 151 0.51 18.45 -10.06
N SER A 152 1.54 17.87 -10.68
CA SER A 152 2.91 18.37 -10.70
C SER A 152 3.13 19.49 -11.72
N ALA A 153 2.12 20.32 -11.99
CA ALA A 153 2.22 21.40 -12.97
C ALA A 153 3.18 22.53 -12.56
N ASN A 154 3.61 22.59 -11.29
CA ASN A 154 4.57 23.58 -10.77
C ASN A 154 5.75 22.98 -9.98
N ALA A 155 5.98 21.66 -10.02
CA ALA A 155 7.05 21.03 -9.25
C ALA A 155 8.43 21.15 -9.94
N GLN A 156 8.89 22.37 -10.23
CA GLN A 156 10.33 22.61 -10.30
C GLN A 156 10.88 22.63 -8.86
N GLY A 157 11.19 21.45 -8.33
CA GLY A 157 12.07 21.32 -7.16
C GLY A 157 11.42 21.07 -5.79
N SER A 158 10.19 20.57 -5.72
CA SER A 158 9.59 20.15 -4.44
C SER A 158 9.07 18.73 -4.57
N ASP A 159 9.36 17.92 -3.55
CA ASP A 159 8.98 16.53 -3.34
C ASP A 159 7.62 16.18 -3.96
N GLY A 160 7.59 15.12 -4.78
CA GLY A 160 6.35 14.55 -5.31
C GLY A 160 5.44 14.02 -4.19
N PRO A 161 4.45 13.16 -4.48
CA PRO A 161 3.55 12.57 -3.48
C PRO A 161 4.29 11.53 -2.61
N ALA A 162 5.42 11.92 -2.03
CA ALA A 162 6.40 11.06 -1.42
C ALA A 162 5.81 10.47 -0.14
N TRP A 163 5.72 9.15 -0.12
CA TRP A 163 5.51 8.41 1.11
C TRP A 163 6.58 8.86 2.11
N SER A 164 6.16 9.50 3.19
CA SER A 164 7.10 9.90 4.24
C SER A 164 7.75 8.66 4.86
N ASP A 165 8.96 8.80 5.38
CA ASP A 165 9.64 7.70 6.09
C ASP A 165 8.76 7.11 7.20
N ARG A 166 7.91 7.94 7.81
CA ARG A 166 6.98 7.53 8.85
C ARG A 166 5.81 6.70 8.31
N GLU A 167 5.25 7.07 7.15
CA GLU A 167 4.24 6.26 6.48
C GLU A 167 4.83 4.91 6.04
N GLN A 168 6.05 4.92 5.50
CA GLN A 168 6.77 3.70 5.12
C GLN A 168 6.99 2.78 6.32
N ALA A 169 7.54 3.30 7.41
CA ALA A 169 7.77 2.54 8.65
C ALA A 169 6.45 1.99 9.22
N PHE A 170 5.38 2.77 9.20
CA PHE A 170 4.07 2.31 9.64
C PHE A 170 3.55 1.15 8.78
N VAL A 171 3.66 1.23 7.45
CA VAL A 171 3.25 0.14 6.56
C VAL A 171 4.11 -1.10 6.77
N GLU A 172 5.42 -0.94 6.98
CA GLU A 172 6.33 -2.04 7.33
C GLU A 172 5.92 -2.75 8.62
N ASP A 173 5.59 -1.99 9.67
CA ASP A 173 5.11 -2.54 10.94
C ASP A 173 3.79 -3.31 10.78
N VAL A 174 2.86 -2.80 9.95
CA VAL A 174 1.61 -3.50 9.64
C VAL A 174 1.90 -4.78 8.87
N ALA A 175 2.76 -4.73 7.85
CA ALA A 175 3.12 -5.88 7.02
C ALA A 175 3.84 -6.97 7.84
N ALA A 176 4.72 -6.59 8.77
CA ALA A 176 5.40 -7.51 9.67
C ALA A 176 4.43 -8.20 10.65
N GLN A 177 3.49 -7.44 11.24
CA GLN A 177 2.47 -8.02 12.11
C GLN A 177 1.53 -8.96 11.37
N LEU A 178 1.15 -8.60 10.15
CA LEU A 178 0.34 -9.42 9.27
C LEU A 178 1.07 -10.73 8.90
N GLY A 179 2.36 -10.64 8.54
CA GLY A 179 3.20 -11.80 8.27
C GLY A 179 3.28 -12.75 9.46
N GLY A 180 3.47 -12.23 10.67
CA GLY A 180 3.45 -13.03 11.89
C GLY A 180 2.12 -13.74 12.13
N ALA A 181 0.99 -13.05 11.88
CA ALA A 181 -0.34 -13.64 12.02
C ALA A 181 -0.61 -14.74 10.97
N ILE A 182 -0.21 -14.53 9.72
CA ILE A 182 -0.33 -15.53 8.65
C ILE A 182 0.54 -16.76 8.96
N ALA A 183 1.80 -16.55 9.37
CA ALA A 183 2.70 -17.62 9.77
C ALA A 183 2.12 -18.45 10.93
N TYR A 184 1.48 -17.80 11.90
CA TYR A 184 0.80 -18.48 13.00
C TYR A 184 -0.36 -19.36 12.52
N ILE A 185 -1.20 -18.88 11.61
CA ILE A 185 -2.29 -19.68 11.03
C ILE A 185 -1.72 -20.92 10.32
N PHE A 186 -0.70 -20.75 9.48
CA PHE A 186 -0.08 -21.86 8.76
C PHE A 186 0.60 -22.88 9.68
N SER A 187 1.23 -22.45 10.78
CA SER A 187 1.82 -23.38 11.75
C SER A 187 0.77 -24.24 12.45
N LYS A 188 -0.39 -23.67 12.80
CA LYS A 188 -1.51 -24.42 13.41
C LYS A 188 -2.16 -25.43 12.47
N SER A 189 -2.23 -25.12 11.17
CA SER A 189 -2.81 -26.04 10.18
C SER A 189 -1.95 -27.28 9.96
N LYS A 190 -0.62 -27.17 10.09
CA LYS A 190 0.31 -28.31 9.93
C LYS A 190 0.29 -29.29 11.11
N THR A 191 -0.12 -28.88 12.31
CA THR A 191 -0.15 -29.76 13.50
C THR A 191 -1.39 -30.67 13.54
N LYS A 192 -2.34 -30.52 12.60
CA LYS A 192 -3.59 -31.31 12.54
C LYS A 192 -3.60 -32.40 11.46
N ALA A 193 -2.52 -32.54 10.70
CA ALA A 193 -2.33 -33.61 9.70
C ALA A 193 -1.38 -34.67 10.26
#